data_AF-A0AA41MML2-F1
#
_entry.id   AF-A0AA41MML2-F1
#
_cell.length_a   1.000
_cell.length_b   1.000
_cell.length_c   1.000
_cell.angle_alpha   90.00
_cell.angle_beta   90.00
_cell.angle_gamma   90.00
#
_symmetry.space_group_name_H-M   'P 1'
#
loop_
_entity.id
_entity.type
_entity.pdbx_description
1 polymer ?
#
loop_
_entity_poly.entity_id
_entity_poly.type
_entity_poly.pdbx_seq_one_letter_code
_entity_poly.pdbx_strand_id
1 'polypeptide(L)'
;MHFAKKNNKKGLKKTQANNDKVMSACAEAVKALVKTKEVKPKMLKGASLKLDRLALLAHPKHGKRACAHKASTGSAGQRSKPKPRPRVQLQLQYQHWLWLRLLLLPARVPRPPRVPRSL
;
A
#
# COMPACT_ATOMS: atom_id res chain seq x y z
N MET A 1 -0.13 21.78 63.88
CA MET A 1 0.87 21.67 62.78
C MET A 1 0.99 22.95 61.90
N HIS A 2 0.79 24.15 62.44
CA HIS A 2 0.74 25.37 61.60
C HIS A 2 2.12 25.86 61.12
N PHE A 3 3.18 25.57 61.88
CA PHE A 3 4.55 26.03 61.60
C PHE A 3 5.21 25.32 60.41
N ALA A 4 5.01 24.01 60.25
CA ALA A 4 5.56 23.25 59.12
C ALA A 4 5.01 23.76 57.77
N LYS A 5 3.71 24.07 57.74
CA LYS A 5 3.00 24.58 56.56
C LYS A 5 3.30 26.05 56.23
N LYS A 6 3.99 26.77 57.14
CA LYS A 6 4.46 28.16 56.97
C LYS A 6 5.91 28.22 56.45
N ASN A 7 6.74 27.23 56.79
CA ASN A 7 8.18 27.23 56.51
C ASN A 7 8.60 26.52 55.20
N ASN A 8 7.69 25.77 54.60
CA ASN A 8 7.80 25.12 53.27
C ASN A 8 8.21 26.06 52.13
N LYS A 9 7.96 27.38 52.21
CA LYS A 9 8.49 28.34 51.22
C LYS A 9 10.02 28.37 51.15
N LYS A 10 10.73 28.13 52.27
CA LYS A 10 12.20 28.12 52.32
C LYS A 10 12.81 26.95 51.53
N GLY A 11 12.11 25.82 51.43
CA GLY A 11 12.55 24.62 50.71
C GLY A 11 12.10 24.55 49.25
N LEU A 12 11.20 25.43 48.82
CA LEU A 12 10.50 25.34 47.54
C LEU A 12 11.45 25.25 46.34
N LYS A 13 12.51 26.08 46.30
CA LYS A 13 13.49 26.08 45.19
C LYS A 13 14.21 24.74 45.05
N LYS A 14 14.52 24.06 46.16
CA LYS A 14 15.16 22.74 46.17
C LYS A 14 14.21 21.65 45.68
N THR A 15 12.95 21.72 46.11
CA THR A 15 11.90 20.81 45.65
C THR A 15 11.62 20.97 44.16
N GLN A 16 11.55 22.21 43.66
CA GLN A 16 11.33 22.50 42.24
C GLN A 16 12.45 21.94 41.37
N ALA A 17 13.71 22.23 41.70
CA ALA A 17 14.85 21.74 40.93
C ALA A 17 14.95 20.20 40.92
N ASN A 18 14.53 19.53 42.01
CA ASN A 18 14.44 18.08 42.02
C ASN A 18 13.31 17.56 41.12
N ASN A 19 12.12 18.17 41.20
CA ASN A 19 10.99 17.81 40.36
C ASN A 19 11.31 18.00 38.87
N ASP A 20 12.03 19.07 38.51
CA ASP A 20 12.45 19.34 37.13
C ASP A 20 13.41 18.24 36.63
N LYS A 21 14.37 17.81 37.47
CA LYS A 21 15.27 16.68 37.16
C LYS A 21 14.52 15.37 36.98
N VAL A 22 13.56 15.08 37.85
CA VAL A 22 12.71 13.88 37.76
C VAL A 22 11.89 13.91 36.47
N MET A 23 11.29 15.05 36.13
CA MET A 23 10.51 15.20 34.88
C MET A 23 11.38 15.03 33.64
N SER A 24 12.59 15.60 33.63
CA SER A 24 13.56 15.42 32.54
C SER A 24 13.94 13.95 32.37
N ALA A 25 14.28 13.25 33.46
CA ALA A 25 14.60 11.82 33.43
C ALA A 25 13.41 10.97 32.95
N CYS A 26 12.19 11.27 33.39
CA CYS A 26 10.98 10.61 32.91
C CYS A 26 10.76 10.83 31.41
N ALA A 27 10.99 12.04 30.89
CA ALA A 27 10.85 12.34 29.47
C ALA A 27 11.87 11.56 28.62
N GLU A 28 13.12 11.45 29.08
CA GLU A 28 14.15 10.64 28.42
C GLU A 28 13.82 9.15 28.44
N ALA A 29 13.36 8.62 29.57
CA ALA A 29 12.94 7.23 29.71
C ALA A 29 11.76 6.89 28.79
N VAL A 30 10.78 7.79 28.66
CA VAL A 30 9.64 7.61 27.73
C VAL A 30 10.13 7.65 26.28
N LYS A 31 11.02 8.58 25.91
CA LYS A 31 11.63 8.60 24.56
C LYS A 31 12.37 7.29 24.26
N ALA A 32 13.10 6.75 25.22
CA ALA A 32 13.78 5.45 25.07
C ALA A 32 12.78 4.28 24.97
N LEU A 33 11.69 4.31 25.74
CA LEU A 33 10.61 3.32 25.66
C LEU A 33 9.91 3.35 24.29
N VAL A 34 9.62 4.54 23.76
CA VAL A 34 8.99 4.69 22.45
C VAL A 34 9.91 4.17 21.36
N LYS A 35 11.18 4.54 21.36
CA LYS A 35 12.19 4.02 20.42
C LYS A 35 12.33 2.50 20.50
N THR A 36 12.35 1.92 21.71
CA THR A 36 12.45 0.47 21.87
C THR A 36 11.21 -0.28 21.39
N LYS A 37 10.02 0.30 21.57
CA LYS A 37 8.76 -0.21 21.00
C LYS A 37 8.71 -0.09 19.48
N GLU A 38 9.35 0.93 18.92
CA GLU A 38 9.48 1.14 17.47
C GLU A 38 10.46 0.15 16.83
N VAL A 39 11.57 -0.17 17.52
CA VAL A 39 12.59 -1.12 17.04
C VAL A 39 12.09 -2.57 17.04
N LYS A 40 11.22 -2.96 17.98
CA LYS A 40 10.43 -4.19 17.88
C LYS A 40 9.09 -3.99 18.59
N PRO A 41 7.96 -3.93 17.87
CA PRO A 41 6.72 -4.35 18.50
C PRO A 41 6.98 -5.79 18.93
N LYS A 42 7.01 -6.02 20.25
CA LYS A 42 7.18 -7.34 20.83
C LYS A 42 5.94 -8.13 20.42
N MET A 43 5.99 -8.70 19.21
CA MET A 43 4.98 -9.59 18.70
C MET A 43 4.86 -10.68 19.76
N LEU A 44 3.71 -10.71 20.43
CA LEU A 44 3.33 -11.81 21.29
C LEU A 44 3.33 -13.04 20.40
N LYS A 45 4.46 -13.75 20.41
CA LYS A 45 4.62 -15.04 19.74
C LYS A 45 3.56 -15.96 20.34
N GLY A 46 2.64 -16.45 19.52
CA GLY A 46 1.92 -17.67 19.83
C GLY A 46 0.41 -17.67 19.59
N ALA A 47 -0.25 -16.53 19.52
CA ALA A 47 -1.62 -16.51 19.03
C ALA A 47 -1.57 -16.63 17.51
N SER A 48 -2.08 -17.74 16.97
CA SER A 48 -2.08 -17.96 15.53
C SER A 48 -2.80 -16.78 14.86
N LEU A 49 -2.04 -15.96 14.13
CA LEU A 49 -2.51 -14.71 13.50
C LEU A 49 -3.79 -14.91 12.67
N LYS A 50 -4.07 -16.14 12.23
CA LYS A 50 -5.29 -16.55 11.55
C LYS A 50 -6.52 -16.49 12.46
N LEU A 51 -6.45 -17.00 13.70
CA LEU A 51 -7.56 -16.98 14.65
C LEU A 51 -7.82 -15.55 15.15
N ASP A 52 -6.78 -14.79 15.46
CA ASP A 52 -6.92 -13.38 15.85
C ASP A 52 -7.57 -12.54 14.73
N ARG A 53 -7.16 -12.81 13.48
CA ARG A 53 -7.79 -12.18 12.31
C ARG A 53 -9.26 -12.56 12.18
N LEU A 54 -9.63 -13.82 12.42
CA LEU A 54 -11.04 -14.24 12.38
C LEU A 54 -11.85 -13.63 13.52
N ALA A 55 -11.29 -13.54 14.73
CA ALA A 55 -11.94 -12.90 15.87
C ALA A 55 -12.18 -11.40 15.61
N LEU A 56 -11.22 -10.69 15.02
CA LEU A 56 -11.38 -9.29 14.62
C LEU A 56 -12.45 -9.10 13.52
N LEU A 57 -12.56 -10.05 12.59
CA LEU A 57 -13.59 -10.06 11.55
C LEU A 57 -14.98 -10.40 12.10
N ALA A 58 -15.07 -11.28 13.09
CA ALA A 58 -16.31 -11.63 13.77
C ALA A 58 -16.76 -10.56 14.78
N HIS A 59 -15.89 -9.62 15.15
CA HIS A 59 -16.20 -8.61 16.16
C HIS A 59 -17.24 -7.60 15.64
N PRO A 60 -18.40 -7.43 16.31
CA PRO A 60 -19.54 -6.68 15.78
C PRO A 60 -19.27 -5.18 15.56
N LYS A 61 -18.29 -4.60 16.25
CA LYS A 61 -17.88 -3.19 16.07
C LYS A 61 -16.87 -2.98 14.93
N HIS A 62 -15.99 -3.96 14.70
CA HIS A 62 -14.82 -3.80 13.81
C HIS A 62 -14.95 -4.61 12.51
N GLY A 63 -15.80 -5.63 12.47
CA GLY A 63 -15.98 -6.56 11.36
C GLY A 63 -16.87 -6.06 10.23
N LYS A 64 -17.69 -5.02 10.43
CA LYS A 64 -18.72 -4.59 9.47
C LYS A 64 -18.18 -4.33 8.06
N ARG A 65 -17.07 -3.60 7.95
CA ARG A 65 -16.44 -3.26 6.65
C ARG A 65 -15.81 -4.47 5.97
N ALA A 66 -15.21 -5.36 6.76
CA ALA A 66 -14.51 -6.52 6.23
C ALA A 66 -15.46 -7.66 5.85
N CYS A 67 -16.57 -7.84 6.58
CA CYS A 67 -17.66 -8.75 6.21
C CYS A 67 -18.38 -8.27 4.94
N ALA A 68 -18.65 -6.97 4.81
CA ALA A 68 -19.25 -6.41 3.60
C ALA A 68 -18.37 -6.65 2.35
N HIS A 69 -17.05 -6.47 2.47
CA HIS A 69 -16.13 -6.74 1.37
C HIS A 69 -16.05 -8.23 1.00
N LYS A 70 -16.08 -9.15 1.98
CA LYS A 70 -16.10 -10.58 1.69
C LYS A 70 -17.43 -11.03 1.07
N ALA A 71 -18.55 -10.51 1.54
CA ALA A 71 -19.87 -10.76 0.96
C ALA A 71 -19.95 -10.22 -0.49
N SER A 72 -19.45 -9.01 -0.76
CA SER A 72 -19.44 -8.45 -2.12
C SER A 72 -18.58 -9.24 -3.10
N THR A 73 -17.56 -9.94 -2.60
CA THR A 73 -16.62 -10.69 -3.45
C THR A 73 -17.04 -12.15 -3.63
N GLY A 74 -17.79 -12.71 -2.67
CA GLY A 74 -18.09 -14.14 -2.58
C GLY A 74 -19.56 -14.55 -2.71
N SER A 75 -20.53 -13.64 -2.59
CA SER A 75 -21.95 -13.98 -2.76
C SER A 75 -22.57 -13.21 -3.92
N ALA A 76 -22.95 -13.95 -4.96
CA ALA A 76 -23.93 -13.59 -6.00
C ALA A 76 -23.91 -12.12 -6.45
N GLY A 77 -22.92 -11.75 -7.27
CA GLY A 77 -22.87 -10.38 -7.80
C GLY A 77 -21.55 -9.96 -8.46
N GLN A 78 -20.54 -10.84 -8.49
CA GLN A 78 -19.39 -10.66 -9.38
C GLN A 78 -19.89 -10.75 -10.82
N ARG A 79 -20.32 -9.61 -11.39
CA ARG A 79 -20.42 -9.42 -12.83
C ARG A 79 -19.07 -9.86 -13.38
N SER A 80 -19.03 -11.02 -14.01
CA SER A 80 -17.93 -11.41 -14.86
C SER A 80 -17.70 -10.24 -15.81
N LYS A 81 -16.62 -9.47 -15.62
CA LYS A 81 -16.21 -8.49 -16.60
C LYS A 81 -16.10 -9.28 -17.91
N PRO A 82 -16.90 -8.96 -18.95
CA PRO A 82 -16.80 -9.71 -20.20
C PRO A 82 -15.37 -9.52 -20.68
N LYS A 83 -14.61 -10.62 -20.79
CA LYS A 83 -13.33 -10.61 -21.50
C LYS A 83 -13.58 -9.98 -22.87
N PRO A 84 -12.75 -9.03 -23.33
CA PRO A 84 -12.88 -8.52 -24.68
C PRO A 84 -12.83 -9.71 -25.64
N ARG A 85 -13.87 -9.84 -26.48
CA ARG A 85 -13.98 -10.97 -27.42
C ARG A 85 -12.74 -10.94 -28.34
N PRO A 86 -12.03 -12.06 -28.53
CA PRO A 86 -10.81 -12.09 -29.33
C PRO A 86 -11.03 -11.69 -30.79
N ARG A 87 -12.28 -11.73 -31.28
CA ARG A 87 -12.65 -11.35 -32.66
C ARG A 87 -12.24 -9.92 -33.03
N VAL A 88 -12.42 -8.94 -32.13
CA VAL A 88 -12.13 -7.53 -32.44
C VAL A 88 -10.62 -7.27 -32.44
N GLN A 89 -9.88 -7.95 -31.55
CA GLN A 89 -8.41 -7.85 -31.49
C GLN A 89 -7.75 -8.45 -32.74
N LEU A 90 -8.22 -9.61 -33.19
CA LEU A 90 -7.73 -10.25 -34.42
C LEU A 90 -8.03 -9.42 -35.68
N GLN A 91 -9.22 -8.81 -35.76
CA GLN A 91 -9.56 -7.93 -36.89
C GLN A 91 -8.65 -6.71 -36.95
N LEU A 92 -8.40 -6.07 -35.81
CA LEU A 92 -7.51 -4.90 -35.74
C LEU A 92 -6.07 -5.28 -36.06
N GLN A 93 -5.60 -6.41 -35.55
CA GLN A 93 -4.26 -6.94 -35.83
C GLN A 93 -4.09 -7.28 -37.31
N TYR A 94 -5.11 -7.88 -37.94
CA TYR A 94 -5.09 -8.20 -39.37
C TYR A 94 -5.10 -6.93 -40.23
N GLN A 95 -5.94 -5.95 -39.90
CA GLN A 95 -5.95 -4.65 -40.60
C GLN A 95 -4.59 -3.94 -40.49
N HIS A 96 -3.99 -3.92 -39.29
CA HIS A 96 -2.68 -3.31 -39.07
C HIS A 96 -1.57 -4.02 -39.87
N TRP A 97 -1.59 -5.35 -39.89
CA TRP A 97 -0.65 -6.15 -40.68
C TRP A 97 -0.81 -5.92 -42.19
N LEU A 98 -2.05 -5.81 -42.68
CA LEU A 98 -2.33 -5.52 -44.08
C LEU A 98 -1.86 -4.12 -44.47
N TRP A 99 -2.07 -3.12 -43.60
CA TRP A 99 -1.63 -1.74 -43.79
C TRP A 99 -0.10 -1.65 -43.86
N LEU A 100 0.60 -2.30 -42.93
CA LEU A 100 2.07 -2.39 -42.97
C LEU A 100 2.53 -3.10 -44.25
N ARG A 101 1.87 -4.17 -44.66
CA ARG A 101 2.23 -4.88 -45.90
C ARG A 101 2.04 -4.04 -47.15
N LEU A 102 0.98 -3.23 -47.24
CA LEU A 102 0.80 -2.27 -48.33
C LEU A 102 1.82 -1.13 -48.27
N LEU A 103 2.15 -0.64 -47.07
CA LEU A 103 3.14 0.42 -46.88
C LEU A 103 4.56 -0.05 -47.22
N LEU A 104 4.88 -1.32 -46.93
CA LEU A 104 6.16 -1.95 -47.25
C LEU A 104 6.20 -2.55 -48.66
N LEU A 105 5.15 -2.43 -49.48
CA LEU A 105 5.20 -2.89 -50.86
C LEU A 105 6.17 -1.99 -51.63
N PRO A 106 7.32 -2.50 -52.10
CA PRO A 106 8.25 -1.68 -52.87
C PRO A 106 7.54 -1.23 -54.14
N ALA A 107 7.48 0.08 -54.35
CA ALA A 107 7.06 0.65 -55.62
C ALA A 107 7.91 -0.01 -56.70
N ARG A 108 7.26 -0.77 -57.59
CA ARG A 108 7.93 -1.44 -58.70
C ARG A 108 8.53 -0.35 -59.57
N VAL A 109 9.81 -0.08 -59.39
CA VAL A 109 10.58 0.80 -60.27
C VAL A 109 10.44 0.23 -61.68
N PRO A 110 9.99 1.00 -62.67
CA PRO A 110 9.89 0.53 -64.04
C PRO A 110 11.29 0.13 -64.50
N ARG A 111 11.48 -1.15 -64.86
CA ARG A 111 12.72 -1.59 -65.50
C ARG A 111 12.85 -0.85 -66.83
N PRO A 112 14.00 -0.21 -67.14
CA PRO A 112 14.17 0.45 -68.42
C PRO A 112 14.11 -0.57 -69.56
N PRO A 113 13.61 -0.16 -70.75
CA PRO A 113 13.46 -1.06 -71.88
C PRO A 113 14.82 -1.60 -72.33
N ARG A 114 14.91 -2.92 -72.46
CA ARG A 114 16.07 -3.60 -73.05
C ARG A 114 16.06 -3.34 -74.55
N VAL A 115 17.11 -2.71 -75.06
CA VAL A 115 17.34 -2.52 -76.49
C VAL A 115 17.65 -3.90 -77.12
N PRO A 116 17.00 -4.28 -78.24
CA PRO A 116 17.32 -5.53 -78.92
C PRO A 116 18.65 -5.40 -79.65
N ARG A 117 19.56 -6.34 -79.39
CA ARG A 117 20.82 -6.49 -80.12
C ARG A 117 20.51 -7.22 -81.42
N SER A 118 20.68 -6.54 -82.55
CA SER A 118 20.49 -7.09 -83.90
C SER A 118 21.73 -7.84 -84.39
N LEU A 119 21.48 -9.06 -84.90
CA LEU A 119 22.31 -9.95 -85.73
C LEU A 119 23.60 -10.51 -85.12
#